data_AF-A0A832QQR2-F1
#
_entry.id   AF-A0A832QQR2-F1
#
_cell.length_a   1.000
_cell.length_b   1.000
_cell.length_c   1.000
_cell.angle_alpha   90.00
_cell.angle_beta   90.00
_cell.angle_gamma   90.00
#
_symmetry.space_group_name_H-M   'P 1'
#
loop_
_entity.id
_entity.type
_entity.pdbx_description
1 polymer ?
#
loop_
_entity_poly.entity_id
_entity_poly.type
_entity_poly.pdbx_seq_one_letter_code
_entity_poly.pdbx_strand_id
1 'polypeptide(L)'
;MRKEPLIIHPDYLIKNIQDGDIGAVIYGLLTGTMMTPIKDITEGVGPGGRASEFEGPGMLTIKGDKLVVQPPANFIWAYKTPYTYAVKTEDGIVIVEKNKTIKRLSPKEIGNVASDYINATELEKWYKEAKVGDRIAIDFSLSNFSDGRLEVPPEDITRFFGERTKKYMEEYPEGAPIMAYMHHYRVEEVAEATSQLESYPEYDDIAREYNAKEFVKAWNGTIVPPGTSSPGKDTVQFTSSRDPKAPGGYASHGTCPPARALRDAVAQAGLPTPTGMSWGYFALIYGFDPATDVKVYNDGKYPIMIIMWTRGSGPSMVIHAKILRLVPM
;
A
#
# COMPACT_ATOMS: atom_id res chain seq x y z
N MET A 1 31.86 1.12 15.99
CA MET A 1 33.06 1.09 15.12
C MET A 1 34.19 0.38 15.83
N ARG A 2 34.91 -0.49 15.12
CA ARG A 2 36.08 -1.22 15.62
C ARG A 2 37.21 -0.22 15.90
N LYS A 3 37.85 -0.36 17.06
CA LYS A 3 38.98 0.46 17.51
C LYS A 3 40.24 -0.38 17.47
N GLU A 4 41.28 0.16 16.87
CA GLU A 4 42.56 -0.52 16.68
C GLU A 4 43.70 0.32 17.24
N PRO A 5 44.77 -0.27 17.80
CA PRO A 5 45.92 0.50 18.26
C PRO A 5 46.53 1.34 17.12
N LEU A 6 46.77 2.63 17.38
CA LEU A 6 47.34 3.57 16.40
C LEU A 6 48.70 3.10 15.87
N ILE A 7 49.48 2.41 16.72
CA ILE A 7 50.79 1.86 16.37
C ILE A 7 50.67 0.76 15.31
N ILE A 8 49.56 0.00 15.31
CA ILE A 8 49.32 -1.10 14.36
C ILE A 8 48.72 -0.54 13.06
N HIS A 9 47.84 0.46 13.15
CA HIS A 9 47.15 1.07 12.02
C HIS A 9 47.34 2.60 11.95
N PRO A 10 48.57 3.09 11.71
CA PRO A 10 48.83 4.52 11.58
C PRO A 10 48.18 5.12 10.33
N ASP A 11 47.91 4.31 9.31
CA ASP A 11 47.21 4.72 8.08
C ASP A 11 45.78 5.18 8.35
N TYR A 12 45.12 4.65 9.39
CA TYR A 12 43.78 5.08 9.78
C TYR A 12 43.75 6.54 10.24
N LEU A 13 44.84 7.06 10.81
CA LEU A 13 44.94 8.48 11.16
C LEU A 13 44.89 9.35 9.90
N ILE A 14 45.68 8.98 8.89
CA ILE A 14 45.74 9.71 7.62
C ILE A 14 44.39 9.64 6.90
N LYS A 15 43.79 8.46 6.83
CA LYS A 15 42.47 8.26 6.20
C LYS A 15 41.37 9.06 6.90
N ASN A 16 41.31 9.05 8.24
CA ASN A 16 40.32 9.83 8.98
C ASN A 16 40.51 11.34 8.80
N ILE A 17 41.76 11.83 8.65
CA ILE A 17 42.03 13.24 8.29
C ILE A 17 41.50 13.54 6.88
N GLN A 18 41.80 12.68 5.90
CA GLN A 18 41.34 12.84 4.51
C GLN A 18 39.82 12.76 4.39
N ASP A 19 39.19 11.94 5.23
CA ASP A 19 37.74 11.77 5.29
C ASP A 19 37.05 12.90 6.06
N GLY A 20 37.80 13.78 6.74
CA GLY A 20 37.25 14.88 7.53
C GLY A 20 36.66 14.44 8.88
N ASP A 21 36.93 13.21 9.34
CA ASP A 21 36.52 12.72 10.66
C ASP A 21 37.47 13.22 11.75
N ILE A 22 37.42 14.52 12.03
CA ILE A 22 38.26 15.18 13.03
C ILE A 22 38.00 14.63 14.45
N GLY A 23 36.79 14.12 14.72
CA GLY A 23 36.47 13.47 15.99
C GLY A 23 37.28 12.20 16.21
N ALA A 24 37.36 11.32 15.20
CA ALA A 24 38.18 10.12 15.24
C ALA A 24 39.68 10.44 15.37
N VAL A 25 40.16 11.52 14.73
CA VAL A 25 41.56 11.98 14.84
C VAL A 25 41.90 12.43 16.26
N ILE A 26 41.07 13.29 16.86
CA ILE A 26 41.29 13.76 18.24
C ILE A 26 41.24 12.58 19.22
N TYR A 27 40.27 11.69 19.06
CA TYR A 27 40.17 10.47 19.87
C TYR A 27 41.44 9.60 19.77
N GLY A 28 41.94 9.42 18.55
CA GLY A 28 43.15 8.64 18.28
C GLY A 28 44.40 9.19 18.96
N LEU A 29 44.61 10.50 18.87
CA LEU A 29 45.75 11.19 19.48
C LEU A 29 45.69 11.14 21.02
N LEU A 30 44.49 11.23 21.61
CA LEU A 30 44.33 11.22 23.07
C LEU A 30 44.36 9.82 23.69
N THR A 31 43.94 8.79 22.96
CA THR A 31 43.76 7.43 23.52
C THR A 31 44.78 6.41 23.02
N GLY A 32 45.54 6.73 21.97
CA GLY A 32 46.42 5.78 21.30
C GLY A 32 45.69 4.70 20.49
N THR A 33 44.37 4.83 20.29
CA THR A 33 43.55 3.89 19.51
C THR A 33 42.76 4.62 18.41
N MET A 34 42.89 4.15 17.17
CA MET A 34 42.19 4.70 16.00
C MET A 34 40.85 3.99 15.76
N MET A 35 39.84 4.77 15.39
CA MET A 35 38.61 4.22 14.80
C MET A 35 38.89 3.80 13.35
N THR A 36 38.37 2.65 12.95
CA THR A 36 38.42 2.22 11.54
C THR A 36 37.73 3.28 10.66
N PRO A 37 38.38 3.78 9.60
CA PRO A 37 37.81 4.80 8.73
C PRO A 37 36.46 4.37 8.16
N ILE A 38 35.49 5.29 8.11
CA ILE A 38 34.12 4.93 7.72
C ILE A 38 34.06 4.36 6.30
N LYS A 39 34.86 4.89 5.36
CA LYS A 39 34.94 4.41 3.97
C LYS A 39 35.53 3.01 3.82
N ASP A 40 36.26 2.53 4.83
CA ASP A 40 36.78 1.16 4.84
C ASP A 40 35.67 0.16 5.22
N ILE A 41 34.60 0.60 5.90
CA ILE A 41 33.48 -0.24 6.36
C ILE A 41 32.13 0.10 5.71
N THR A 42 32.01 1.23 5.01
CA THR A 42 30.77 1.66 4.34
C THR A 42 31.00 2.16 2.91
N GLU A 43 29.92 2.17 2.12
CA GLU A 43 29.84 2.81 0.79
C GLU A 43 28.56 3.67 0.75
N GLY A 44 28.68 4.91 0.24
CA GLY A 44 27.57 5.87 0.19
C GLY A 44 27.20 6.53 1.54
N VAL A 45 28.00 6.33 2.58
CA VAL A 45 27.81 6.94 3.92
C VAL A 45 28.97 7.85 4.25
N GLY A 46 28.68 9.13 4.49
CA GLY A 46 29.69 10.09 4.94
C GLY A 46 30.11 9.88 6.41
N PRO A 47 31.18 10.54 6.88
CA PRO A 47 31.70 10.45 8.25
C PRO A 47 30.65 10.68 9.35
N GLY A 48 29.67 11.55 9.09
CA GLY A 48 28.55 11.80 10.01
C GLY A 48 27.46 10.73 10.03
N GLY A 49 27.65 9.58 9.37
CA GLY A 49 26.67 8.51 9.28
C GLY A 49 25.48 8.82 8.35
N ARG A 50 25.60 9.85 7.50
CA ARG A 50 24.53 10.28 6.59
C ARG A 50 24.85 9.85 5.16
N ALA A 51 23.87 9.26 4.49
CA ALA A 51 23.87 9.16 3.03
C ALA A 51 23.30 10.46 2.45
N SER A 52 24.01 11.09 1.51
CA SER A 52 23.65 12.40 0.95
C SER A 52 23.65 12.45 -0.57
N GLU A 53 23.89 11.32 -1.24
CA GLU A 53 24.07 11.27 -2.70
C GLU A 53 22.77 11.00 -3.47
N PHE A 54 21.67 10.68 -2.77
CA PHE A 54 20.37 10.40 -3.38
C PHE A 54 19.22 10.85 -2.48
N GLU A 55 18.05 11.04 -3.09
CA GLU A 55 16.79 11.34 -2.41
C GLU A 55 15.92 10.09 -2.27
N GLY A 56 15.13 10.03 -1.19
CA GLY A 56 14.15 8.97 -0.97
C GLY A 56 14.60 7.84 -0.04
N PRO A 57 13.77 6.78 0.08
CA PRO A 57 13.94 5.74 1.09
C PRO A 57 14.97 4.69 0.63
N GLY A 58 16.26 5.06 0.68
CA GLY A 58 17.36 4.14 0.38
C GLY A 58 17.38 2.92 1.31
N MET A 59 17.99 1.83 0.84
CA MET A 59 18.07 0.56 1.57
C MET A 59 19.50 0.29 2.02
N LEU A 60 19.68 -0.06 3.29
CA LEU A 60 20.96 -0.49 3.82
C LEU A 60 21.18 -1.97 3.51
N THR A 61 22.31 -2.31 2.87
CA THR A 61 22.67 -3.67 2.45
C THR A 61 24.11 -4.01 2.81
N ILE A 62 24.47 -5.29 2.73
CA ILE A 62 25.85 -5.75 2.92
C ILE A 62 26.39 -6.24 1.58
N LYS A 63 27.53 -5.69 1.15
CA LYS A 63 28.25 -6.11 -0.07
C LYS A 63 29.69 -6.43 0.31
N GLY A 64 30.00 -7.73 0.36
CA GLY A 64 31.27 -8.21 0.90
C GLY A 64 31.37 -7.90 2.39
N ASP A 65 32.38 -7.14 2.79
CA ASP A 65 32.64 -6.69 4.15
C ASP A 65 32.14 -5.27 4.43
N LYS A 66 31.49 -4.62 3.45
CA LYS A 66 31.01 -3.23 3.57
C LYS A 66 29.50 -3.12 3.70
N LEU A 67 29.10 -2.12 4.49
CA LEU A 67 27.73 -1.66 4.61
C LEU A 67 27.45 -0.63 3.51
N VAL A 68 26.55 -0.93 2.59
CA VAL A 68 26.26 -0.11 1.40
C VAL A 68 24.85 0.43 1.49
N VAL A 69 24.69 1.74 1.31
CA VAL A 69 23.34 2.31 1.12
C VAL A 69 23.02 2.33 -0.36
N GLN A 70 22.06 1.51 -0.74
CA GLN A 70 21.54 1.46 -2.10
C GLN A 70 20.51 2.59 -2.29
N PRO A 71 20.60 3.36 -3.39
CA PRO A 71 19.58 4.33 -3.72
C PRO A 71 18.23 3.62 -3.96
N PRO A 72 17.10 4.28 -3.69
CA PRO A 72 15.80 3.68 -3.95
C PRO A 72 15.59 3.48 -5.45
N ALA A 73 14.88 2.40 -5.81
CA ALA A 73 14.35 2.25 -7.16
C ALA A 73 13.31 3.35 -7.48
N ASN A 74 13.05 3.61 -8.77
CA ASN A 74 12.03 4.58 -9.19
C ASN A 74 10.64 4.26 -8.62
N PHE A 75 10.36 2.97 -8.41
CA PHE A 75 9.11 2.48 -7.83
C PHE A 75 9.41 1.44 -6.76
N ILE A 76 8.86 1.66 -5.56
CA ILE A 76 8.90 0.69 -4.47
C ILE A 76 7.46 0.47 -4.02
N TRP A 77 7.02 -0.78 -4.04
CA TRP A 77 5.72 -1.19 -3.51
C TRP A 77 5.90 -2.34 -2.54
N ALA A 78 4.94 -2.49 -1.64
CA ALA A 78 4.87 -3.57 -0.65
C ALA A 78 3.42 -4.01 -0.49
N TYR A 79 3.17 -5.03 0.31
CA TYR A 79 1.82 -5.51 0.63
C TYR A 79 1.37 -5.00 1.99
N LYS A 80 0.14 -4.47 2.06
CA LYS A 80 -0.56 -4.18 3.31
C LYS A 80 -0.77 -5.49 4.05
N THR A 81 -0.06 -5.70 5.14
CA THR A 81 -0.04 -6.98 5.88
C THR A 81 -0.49 -6.74 7.30
N PRO A 82 -1.37 -7.57 7.88
CA PRO A 82 -1.76 -7.37 9.28
C PRO A 82 -0.56 -7.54 10.20
N TYR A 83 -0.42 -6.58 11.11
CA TYR A 83 0.69 -6.51 12.06
C TYR A 83 0.21 -6.76 13.49
N THR A 84 -0.92 -6.14 13.85
CA THR A 84 -1.55 -6.25 15.16
C THR A 84 -2.97 -6.78 15.02
N TYR A 85 -3.33 -7.72 15.89
CA TYR A 85 -4.66 -8.32 15.92
C TYR A 85 -5.32 -8.12 17.28
N ALA A 86 -6.64 -7.91 17.28
CA ALA A 86 -7.47 -8.19 18.43
C ALA A 86 -7.99 -9.64 18.32
N VAL A 87 -7.78 -10.44 19.36
CA VAL A 87 -8.23 -11.83 19.45
C VAL A 87 -9.26 -11.95 20.56
N LYS A 88 -10.43 -12.52 20.24
CA LYS A 88 -11.49 -12.68 21.23
C LYS A 88 -11.16 -13.77 22.24
N THR A 89 -11.34 -13.46 23.51
CA THR A 89 -11.25 -14.40 24.64
C THR A 89 -12.58 -14.50 25.38
N GLU A 90 -12.68 -15.40 26.35
CA GLU A 90 -13.87 -15.52 27.21
C GLU A 90 -14.18 -14.22 27.96
N ASP A 91 -13.13 -13.55 28.45
CA ASP A 91 -13.25 -12.36 29.30
C ASP A 91 -13.04 -11.02 28.59
N GLY A 92 -13.03 -10.98 27.24
CA GLY A 92 -12.77 -9.75 26.47
C GLY A 92 -11.92 -9.99 25.23
N ILE A 93 -10.90 -9.15 25.02
CA ILE A 93 -9.96 -9.29 23.89
C ILE A 93 -8.51 -9.22 24.36
N VAL A 94 -7.63 -9.87 23.60
CA VAL A 94 -6.19 -9.70 23.72
C VAL A 94 -5.63 -9.07 22.45
N ILE A 95 -4.73 -8.12 22.62
CA ILE A 95 -4.01 -7.49 21.51
C ILE A 95 -2.70 -8.25 21.32
N VAL A 96 -2.52 -8.77 20.11
CA VAL A 96 -1.37 -9.59 19.72
C VAL A 96 -0.61 -8.88 18.61
N GLU A 97 0.68 -8.66 18.85
CA GLU A 97 1.62 -8.14 17.88
C GLU A 97 2.76 -9.16 17.70
N LYS A 98 3.06 -9.57 16.46
CA LYS A 98 4.12 -10.55 16.15
C LYS A 98 4.08 -11.80 17.06
N ASN A 99 2.88 -12.39 17.24
CA ASN A 99 2.60 -13.55 18.11
C ASN A 99 2.85 -13.33 19.61
N LYS A 100 3.03 -12.09 20.07
CA LYS A 100 3.15 -11.74 21.50
C LYS A 100 1.91 -10.98 21.95
N THR A 101 1.36 -11.36 23.09
CA THR A 101 0.30 -10.56 23.73
C THR A 101 0.92 -9.30 24.31
N ILE A 102 0.51 -8.14 23.80
CA ILE A 102 0.99 -6.83 24.28
C ILE A 102 0.00 -6.17 25.24
N LYS A 103 -1.30 -6.52 25.15
CA LYS A 103 -2.35 -5.97 26.01
C LYS A 103 -3.51 -6.95 26.18
N ARG A 104 -4.17 -6.91 27.33
CA ARG A 104 -5.46 -7.58 27.57
C ARG A 104 -6.48 -6.51 27.93
N LEU A 105 -7.69 -6.60 27.38
CA LEU A 105 -8.75 -5.61 27.55
C LEU A 105 -10.04 -6.32 27.93
N SER A 106 -10.68 -5.85 29.00
CA SER A 106 -12.03 -6.26 29.35
C SER A 106 -13.06 -5.71 28.34
N PRO A 107 -14.31 -6.19 28.35
CA PRO A 107 -15.32 -5.74 27.39
C PRO A 107 -15.60 -4.23 27.47
N LYS A 108 -15.41 -3.62 28.65
CA LYS A 108 -15.60 -2.17 28.87
C LYS A 108 -14.47 -1.32 28.29
N GLU A 109 -13.32 -1.92 27.99
CA GLU A 109 -12.14 -1.22 27.51
C GLU A 109 -11.93 -1.38 26.00
N ILE A 110 -12.76 -2.19 25.32
CA ILE A 110 -12.68 -2.43 23.87
C ILE A 110 -12.80 -1.13 23.08
N GLY A 111 -13.70 -0.23 23.49
CA GLY A 111 -13.87 1.08 22.85
C GLY A 111 -12.65 2.01 22.93
N ASN A 112 -11.64 1.67 23.75
CA ASN A 112 -10.40 2.45 23.90
C ASN A 112 -9.28 1.98 22.96
N VAL A 113 -9.54 1.02 22.06
CA VAL A 113 -8.55 0.60 21.06
C VAL A 113 -8.47 1.69 19.99
N ALA A 114 -7.32 2.36 19.91
CA ALA A 114 -7.02 3.30 18.84
C ALA A 114 -6.52 2.54 17.61
N SER A 115 -7.10 2.83 16.45
CA SER A 115 -6.66 2.31 15.15
C SER A 115 -7.12 3.27 14.05
N ASP A 116 -6.27 3.46 13.05
CA ASP A 116 -6.61 4.20 11.83
C ASP A 116 -7.46 3.35 10.86
N TYR A 117 -7.58 2.04 11.11
CA TYR A 117 -8.16 1.07 10.18
C TYR A 117 -9.49 0.48 10.67
N ILE A 118 -9.71 0.43 11.98
CA ILE A 118 -10.96 -0.04 12.58
C ILE A 118 -11.42 0.94 13.65
N ASN A 119 -12.67 1.40 13.55
CA ASN A 119 -13.20 2.26 14.59
C ASN A 119 -13.72 1.45 15.78
N ALA A 120 -13.87 2.10 16.93
CA ALA A 120 -14.33 1.48 18.17
C ALA A 120 -15.69 0.77 18.02
N THR A 121 -16.61 1.35 17.25
CA THR A 121 -17.96 0.79 17.02
C THR A 121 -17.91 -0.51 16.21
N GLU A 122 -17.07 -0.56 15.17
CA GLU A 122 -16.83 -1.76 14.38
C GLU A 122 -16.20 -2.86 15.22
N LEU A 123 -15.19 -2.53 16.03
CA LEU A 123 -14.54 -3.51 16.90
C LEU A 123 -15.49 -4.06 17.96
N GLU A 124 -16.35 -3.21 18.54
CA GLU A 124 -17.40 -3.66 19.48
C GLU A 124 -18.46 -4.54 18.81
N LYS A 125 -18.86 -4.20 17.58
CA LYS A 125 -19.80 -5.01 16.81
C LYS A 125 -19.19 -6.38 16.49
N TRP A 126 -17.96 -6.40 15.96
CA TRP A 126 -17.20 -7.62 15.73
C TRP A 126 -17.10 -8.44 17.02
N TYR A 127 -16.75 -7.83 18.15
CA TYR A 127 -16.64 -8.53 19.42
C TYR A 127 -17.95 -9.22 19.83
N LYS A 128 -19.13 -8.61 19.59
CA LYS A 128 -20.42 -9.23 19.92
C LYS A 128 -20.74 -10.45 19.05
N GLU A 129 -20.31 -10.44 17.79
CA GLU A 129 -20.62 -11.47 16.80
C GLU A 129 -19.57 -12.59 16.76
N ALA A 130 -18.31 -12.27 17.09
CA ALA A 130 -17.18 -13.18 17.04
C ALA A 130 -17.26 -14.31 18.07
N LYS A 131 -16.60 -15.43 17.78
CA LYS A 131 -16.39 -16.56 18.70
C LYS A 131 -15.04 -16.43 19.40
N VAL A 132 -14.89 -17.11 20.53
CA VAL A 132 -13.59 -17.18 21.23
C VAL A 132 -12.54 -17.79 20.29
N GLY A 133 -11.40 -17.14 20.17
CA GLY A 133 -10.32 -17.50 19.25
C GLY A 133 -10.38 -16.79 17.89
N ASP A 134 -11.51 -16.16 17.54
CA ASP A 134 -11.57 -15.33 16.33
C ASP A 134 -10.66 -14.11 16.48
N ARG A 135 -10.12 -13.65 15.34
CA ARG A 135 -9.21 -12.51 15.27
C ARG A 135 -9.65 -11.49 14.23
N ILE A 136 -9.35 -10.22 14.48
CA ILE A 136 -9.50 -9.12 13.55
C ILE A 136 -8.22 -8.30 13.52
N ALA A 137 -7.76 -7.93 12.32
CA ALA A 137 -6.62 -7.03 12.16
C ALA A 137 -7.01 -5.63 12.61
N ILE A 138 -6.17 -4.99 13.41
CA ILE A 138 -6.38 -3.63 13.91
C ILE A 138 -5.24 -2.68 13.56
N ASP A 139 -4.12 -3.20 13.08
CA ASP A 139 -3.01 -2.40 12.57
C ASP A 139 -2.25 -3.19 11.51
N PHE A 140 -1.58 -2.48 10.61
CA PHE A 140 -0.99 -3.05 9.41
C PHE A 140 0.42 -2.52 9.15
N SER A 141 1.30 -3.41 8.71
CA SER A 141 2.64 -3.12 8.25
C SER A 141 2.71 -3.10 6.72
N LEU A 142 3.86 -2.66 6.20
CA LEU A 142 4.25 -2.90 4.81
C LEU A 142 5.28 -4.03 4.78
N SER A 143 4.96 -5.12 4.10
CA SER A 143 5.84 -6.29 3.98
C SER A 143 6.02 -6.72 2.51
N ASN A 144 6.95 -7.65 2.25
CA ASN A 144 7.20 -8.17 0.90
C ASN A 144 7.45 -7.09 -0.15
N PHE A 145 8.38 -6.18 0.17
CA PHE A 145 8.73 -5.08 -0.72
C PHE A 145 9.35 -5.56 -2.04
N SER A 146 9.07 -4.83 -3.11
CA SER A 146 9.55 -5.11 -4.46
C SER A 146 11.07 -5.04 -4.62
N ASP A 147 11.76 -4.34 -3.72
CA ASP A 147 13.21 -4.23 -3.68
C ASP A 147 13.87 -5.14 -2.62
N GLY A 148 13.08 -6.01 -1.98
CA GLY A 148 13.58 -7.01 -1.03
C GLY A 148 13.91 -6.47 0.37
N ARG A 149 13.57 -5.20 0.69
CA ARG A 149 13.73 -4.71 2.06
C ARG A 149 12.82 -5.46 3.04
N LEU A 150 13.20 -5.40 4.32
CA LEU A 150 12.44 -6.00 5.41
C LEU A 150 11.09 -5.30 5.63
N GLU A 151 10.20 -6.00 6.33
CA GLU A 151 8.94 -5.45 6.80
C GLU A 151 9.14 -4.15 7.59
N VAL A 152 8.32 -3.15 7.28
CA VAL A 152 8.29 -1.87 7.98
C VAL A 152 7.06 -1.83 8.88
N PRO A 153 7.25 -1.74 10.21
CA PRO A 153 6.15 -1.74 11.16
C PRO A 153 5.36 -0.42 11.09
N PRO A 154 4.08 -0.41 11.54
CA PRO A 154 3.17 0.72 11.41
C PRO A 154 3.77 2.07 11.84
N GLU A 155 4.47 2.09 12.98
CA GLU A 155 5.07 3.28 13.58
C GLU A 155 6.16 3.95 12.73
N ASP A 156 6.73 3.20 11.78
CA ASP A 156 7.84 3.65 10.93
C ASP A 156 7.41 4.01 9.50
N ILE A 157 6.17 3.70 9.11
CA ILE A 157 5.68 3.92 7.72
C ILE A 157 5.74 5.40 7.35
N THR A 158 5.15 6.28 8.17
CA THR A 158 5.18 7.73 7.92
C THR A 158 6.61 8.27 7.94
N ARG A 159 7.46 7.75 8.84
CA ARG A 159 8.86 8.18 8.94
C ARG A 159 9.66 7.86 7.69
N PHE A 160 9.44 6.69 7.08
CA PHE A 160 10.22 6.22 5.94
C PHE A 160 9.63 6.59 4.58
N PHE A 161 8.31 6.58 4.45
CA PHE A 161 7.62 6.76 3.16
C PHE A 161 6.69 7.98 3.13
N GLY A 162 6.45 8.62 4.26
CA GLY A 162 5.63 9.82 4.37
C GLY A 162 4.13 9.54 4.48
N GLU A 163 3.38 10.60 4.79
CA GLU A 163 1.95 10.53 5.11
C GLU A 163 1.08 10.08 3.93
N ARG A 164 1.52 10.37 2.70
CA ARG A 164 0.79 9.94 1.50
C ARG A 164 0.72 8.43 1.38
N THR A 165 1.79 7.73 1.75
CA THR A 165 1.84 6.27 1.72
C THR A 165 0.94 5.67 2.81
N LYS A 166 0.97 6.22 4.02
CA LYS A 166 0.08 5.83 5.12
C LYS A 166 -1.40 5.99 4.73
N LYS A 167 -1.77 7.15 4.20
CA LYS A 167 -3.13 7.41 3.70
C LYS A 167 -3.51 6.47 2.55
N TYR A 168 -2.61 6.26 1.59
CA TYR A 168 -2.86 5.30 0.50
C TYR A 168 -3.10 3.90 1.04
N MET A 169 -2.38 3.48 2.08
CA MET A 169 -2.56 2.18 2.73
C MET A 169 -3.87 2.06 3.53
N GLU A 170 -4.37 3.14 4.11
CA GLU A 170 -5.67 3.18 4.81
C GLU A 170 -6.86 2.95 3.87
N GLU A 171 -6.75 3.40 2.62
CA GLU A 171 -7.85 3.35 1.65
C GLU A 171 -8.08 1.97 1.02
N TYR A 172 -7.15 1.01 1.14
CA TYR A 172 -7.16 -0.26 0.40
C TYR A 172 -7.20 -1.48 1.34
N PRO A 173 -7.79 -2.60 0.90
CA PRO A 173 -7.96 -3.78 1.74
C PRO A 173 -6.64 -4.48 2.10
N GLU A 174 -6.71 -5.30 3.14
CA GLU A 174 -5.65 -6.23 3.51
C GLU A 174 -5.16 -7.04 2.29
N GLY A 175 -3.84 -7.19 2.17
CA GLY A 175 -3.20 -7.92 1.09
C GLY A 175 -3.12 -7.15 -0.24
N ALA A 176 -3.62 -5.91 -0.31
CA ALA A 176 -3.41 -5.07 -1.49
C ALA A 176 -1.95 -4.62 -1.62
N PRO A 177 -1.40 -4.53 -2.84
CA PRO A 177 -0.12 -3.89 -3.07
C PRO A 177 -0.26 -2.36 -2.89
N ILE A 178 0.58 -1.79 -2.04
CA ILE A 178 0.65 -0.37 -1.71
C ILE A 178 1.92 0.21 -2.34
N MET A 179 1.74 1.22 -3.20
CA MET A 179 2.85 1.96 -3.76
C MET A 179 3.46 2.85 -2.67
N ALA A 180 4.64 2.48 -2.18
CA ALA A 180 5.29 3.13 -1.04
C ALA A 180 6.18 4.31 -1.45
N TYR A 181 6.73 4.27 -2.66
CA TYR A 181 7.56 5.34 -3.21
C TYR A 181 7.51 5.36 -4.73
N MET A 182 7.40 6.56 -5.31
CA MET A 182 7.53 6.79 -6.75
C MET A 182 8.32 8.05 -7.00
N HIS A 183 9.33 7.97 -7.86
CA HIS A 183 10.15 9.11 -8.24
C HIS A 183 10.75 8.95 -9.64
N HIS A 184 11.12 10.07 -10.26
CA HIS A 184 11.73 10.12 -11.59
C HIS A 184 11.03 9.20 -12.60
N TYR A 185 9.75 9.48 -12.87
CA TYR A 185 8.98 8.77 -13.88
C TYR A 185 8.23 9.76 -14.78
N ARG A 186 7.95 9.33 -16.00
CA ARG A 186 7.00 9.98 -16.90
C ARG A 186 5.68 9.22 -16.94
N VAL A 187 4.62 9.94 -17.26
CA VAL A 187 3.28 9.37 -17.39
C VAL A 187 2.97 9.22 -18.88
N GLU A 188 2.61 8.01 -19.29
CA GLU A 188 2.15 7.71 -20.64
C GLU A 188 0.68 7.30 -20.59
N GLU A 189 -0.18 7.99 -21.32
CA GLU A 189 -1.56 7.54 -21.51
C GLU A 189 -1.58 6.38 -22.50
N VAL A 190 -2.10 5.23 -22.07
CA VAL A 190 -2.07 4.00 -22.88
C VAL A 190 -3.45 3.51 -23.28
N ALA A 191 -4.51 3.94 -22.59
CA ALA A 191 -5.89 3.62 -22.94
C ALA A 191 -6.89 4.59 -22.33
N GLU A 192 -8.01 4.78 -23.01
CA GLU A 192 -9.19 5.51 -22.49
C GLU A 192 -10.46 4.86 -23.05
N ALA A 193 -11.41 4.54 -22.16
CA ALA A 193 -12.70 3.99 -22.52
C ALA A 193 -13.83 4.70 -21.79
N THR A 194 -15.04 4.61 -22.34
CA THR A 194 -16.24 5.21 -21.77
C THR A 194 -17.42 4.26 -21.78
N SER A 195 -18.36 4.47 -20.87
CA SER A 195 -19.66 3.81 -20.84
C SER A 195 -20.71 4.81 -20.36
N GLN A 196 -21.99 4.50 -20.57
CA GLN A 196 -23.11 5.30 -20.07
C GLN A 196 -23.89 4.53 -19.00
N LEU A 197 -24.47 5.24 -18.02
CA LEU A 197 -25.25 4.63 -16.94
C LEU A 197 -26.52 3.94 -17.46
N GLU A 198 -27.22 4.59 -18.40
CA GLU A 198 -28.53 4.20 -18.94
C GLU A 198 -29.64 4.18 -17.88
N SER A 199 -30.91 4.03 -18.27
CA SER A 199 -32.06 4.03 -17.34
C SER A 199 -32.58 2.61 -17.14
N TYR A 200 -32.75 2.22 -15.88
CA TYR A 200 -33.43 0.99 -15.45
C TYR A 200 -34.23 1.32 -14.19
N PRO A 201 -35.38 2.00 -14.33
CA PRO A 201 -36.16 2.52 -13.21
C PRO A 201 -36.60 1.44 -12.22
N GLU A 202 -36.75 0.19 -12.68
CA GLU A 202 -37.10 -0.96 -11.84
C GLU A 202 -36.07 -1.24 -10.72
N TYR A 203 -34.86 -0.70 -10.86
CA TYR A 203 -33.75 -0.86 -9.91
C TYR A 203 -33.35 0.46 -9.23
N ASP A 204 -34.19 1.50 -9.36
CA ASP A 204 -33.96 2.87 -8.87
C ASP A 204 -32.75 3.57 -9.51
N ASP A 205 -33.03 4.46 -10.46
CA ASP A 205 -31.98 5.20 -11.18
C ASP A 205 -31.12 6.11 -10.27
N ILE A 206 -31.64 6.56 -9.12
CA ILE A 206 -30.86 7.35 -8.15
C ILE A 206 -29.85 6.45 -7.44
N ALA A 207 -30.30 5.29 -6.96
CA ALA A 207 -29.42 4.29 -6.34
C ALA A 207 -28.35 3.80 -7.32
N ARG A 208 -28.72 3.62 -8.59
CA ARG A 208 -27.79 3.24 -9.66
C ARG A 208 -26.74 4.31 -9.94
N GLU A 209 -27.15 5.58 -10.01
CA GLU A 209 -26.21 6.69 -10.19
C GLU A 209 -25.23 6.79 -9.01
N TYR A 210 -25.73 6.66 -7.78
CA TYR A 210 -24.90 6.64 -6.58
C TYR A 210 -23.85 5.54 -6.66
N ASN A 211 -24.27 4.29 -6.89
CA ASN A 211 -23.37 3.15 -7.00
C ASN A 211 -22.34 3.29 -8.13
N ALA A 212 -22.72 3.90 -9.26
CA ALA A 212 -21.79 4.17 -10.34
C ALA A 212 -20.69 5.16 -9.94
N LYS A 213 -21.05 6.21 -9.18
CA LYS A 213 -20.09 7.19 -8.64
C LYS A 213 -19.20 6.58 -7.57
N GLU A 214 -19.75 5.74 -6.69
CA GLU A 214 -18.97 5.03 -5.69
C GLU A 214 -17.96 4.06 -6.35
N PHE A 215 -18.35 3.32 -7.39
CA PHE A 215 -17.40 2.49 -8.14
C PHE A 215 -16.24 3.33 -8.70
N VAL A 216 -16.57 4.48 -9.31
CA VAL A 216 -15.57 5.39 -9.85
C VAL A 216 -14.62 5.90 -8.75
N LYS A 217 -15.15 6.26 -7.57
CA LYS A 217 -14.32 6.67 -6.42
C LYS A 217 -13.43 5.53 -5.91
N ALA A 218 -13.94 4.31 -5.88
CA ALA A 218 -13.20 3.14 -5.41
C ALA A 218 -11.98 2.84 -6.29
N TRP A 219 -12.08 3.04 -7.60
CA TRP A 219 -11.00 2.72 -8.54
C TRP A 219 -10.11 3.91 -8.91
N ASN A 220 -10.59 5.14 -8.77
CA ASN A 220 -9.81 6.32 -9.16
C ASN A 220 -8.54 6.51 -8.30
N GLY A 221 -7.40 6.57 -8.98
CA GLY A 221 -6.07 6.68 -8.38
C GLY A 221 -5.45 5.34 -7.96
N THR A 222 -6.06 4.20 -8.33
CA THR A 222 -5.50 2.87 -8.05
C THR A 222 -4.26 2.62 -8.86
N ILE A 223 -3.15 2.28 -8.20
CA ILE A 223 -1.89 1.88 -8.85
C ILE A 223 -1.81 0.36 -8.82
N VAL A 224 -1.47 -0.24 -9.97
CA VAL A 224 -1.23 -1.69 -10.11
C VAL A 224 0.23 -1.91 -10.46
N PRO A 225 1.08 -2.28 -9.49
CA PRO A 225 2.47 -2.59 -9.77
C PRO A 225 2.67 -3.80 -10.70
N PRO A 226 3.83 -3.89 -11.38
CA PRO A 226 4.18 -5.02 -12.25
C PRO A 226 4.08 -6.36 -11.53
N GLY A 227 3.47 -7.36 -12.18
CA GLY A 227 3.33 -8.71 -11.66
C GLY A 227 2.39 -8.83 -10.46
N THR A 228 1.57 -7.81 -10.17
CA THR A 228 0.65 -7.80 -9.04
C THR A 228 -0.80 -7.59 -9.48
N SER A 229 -1.73 -7.91 -8.58
CA SER A 229 -3.15 -7.61 -8.73
C SER A 229 -3.57 -6.60 -7.67
N SER A 230 -4.21 -5.50 -8.07
CA SER A 230 -4.76 -4.51 -7.13
C SER A 230 -6.29 -4.52 -7.16
N PRO A 231 -6.94 -4.50 -5.98
CA PRO A 231 -8.34 -4.11 -5.86
C PRO A 231 -8.48 -2.57 -5.87
N GLY A 232 -9.72 -2.09 -5.88
CA GLY A 232 -10.06 -0.72 -5.52
C GLY A 232 -10.05 -0.49 -4.00
N LYS A 233 -10.54 0.68 -3.60
CA LYS A 233 -10.57 1.14 -2.21
C LYS A 233 -11.69 0.46 -1.40
N ASP A 234 -11.39 -0.04 -0.21
CA ASP A 234 -12.37 -0.69 0.70
C ASP A 234 -13.12 0.32 1.59
N THR A 235 -12.71 1.59 1.57
CA THR A 235 -13.38 2.71 2.25
C THR A 235 -14.67 3.18 1.56
N VAL A 236 -15.00 2.61 0.40
CA VAL A 236 -16.19 2.95 -0.39
C VAL A 236 -17.29 1.94 -0.14
N GLN A 237 -18.53 2.42 0.00
CA GLN A 237 -19.71 1.57 0.22
C GLN A 237 -20.71 1.73 -0.92
N PHE A 238 -21.43 0.64 -1.19
CA PHE A 238 -22.49 0.60 -2.19
C PHE A 238 -23.85 0.47 -1.51
N THR A 239 -24.88 1.02 -2.15
CA THR A 239 -26.27 0.79 -1.74
C THR A 239 -26.85 -0.43 -2.45
N SER A 240 -27.72 -1.14 -1.75
CA SER A 240 -28.39 -2.34 -2.25
C SER A 240 -29.75 -2.01 -2.85
N SER A 241 -30.01 -2.50 -4.06
CA SER A 241 -31.33 -2.55 -4.68
C SER A 241 -31.87 -3.99 -4.64
N ARG A 242 -33.18 -4.17 -4.43
CA ARG A 242 -33.80 -5.50 -4.42
C ARG A 242 -33.76 -6.12 -5.83
N ASP A 243 -33.23 -7.32 -5.93
CA ASP A 243 -33.15 -8.08 -7.17
C ASP A 243 -33.38 -9.58 -6.87
N PRO A 244 -34.54 -10.14 -7.22
CA PRO A 244 -34.85 -11.55 -6.99
C PRO A 244 -33.90 -12.54 -7.71
N LYS A 245 -33.16 -12.08 -8.72
CA LYS A 245 -32.19 -12.89 -9.46
C LYS A 245 -30.80 -12.87 -8.84
N ALA A 246 -30.52 -11.88 -8.00
CA ALA A 246 -29.24 -11.78 -7.31
C ALA A 246 -29.14 -12.82 -6.19
N PRO A 247 -27.96 -13.45 -5.99
CA PRO A 247 -27.71 -14.25 -4.80
C PRO A 247 -27.96 -13.41 -3.54
N GLY A 248 -28.90 -13.85 -2.69
CA GLY A 248 -29.32 -13.10 -1.49
C GLY A 248 -30.45 -12.08 -1.71
N GLY A 249 -30.95 -11.93 -2.94
CA GLY A 249 -32.14 -11.12 -3.25
C GLY A 249 -31.87 -9.61 -3.41
N TYR A 250 -30.61 -9.19 -3.38
CA TYR A 250 -30.19 -7.79 -3.49
C TYR A 250 -28.89 -7.65 -4.30
N ALA A 251 -28.74 -6.53 -4.99
CA ALA A 251 -27.55 -6.20 -5.78
C ALA A 251 -27.24 -4.70 -5.77
N SER A 252 -25.96 -4.36 -5.91
CA SER A 252 -25.50 -2.98 -6.11
C SER A 252 -25.64 -2.59 -7.59
N HIS A 253 -26.88 -2.41 -8.06
CA HIS A 253 -27.14 -2.00 -9.44
C HIS A 253 -26.50 -0.64 -9.76
N GLY A 254 -26.12 -0.43 -11.02
CA GLY A 254 -25.38 0.76 -11.47
C GLY A 254 -23.86 0.58 -11.52
N THR A 255 -23.33 -0.53 -11.01
CA THR A 255 -21.89 -0.88 -11.05
C THR A 255 -21.41 -1.50 -12.37
N CYS A 256 -22.30 -2.07 -13.18
CA CYS A 256 -21.92 -2.65 -14.47
C CYS A 256 -21.40 -1.60 -15.48
N PRO A 257 -22.02 -0.41 -15.65
CA PRO A 257 -21.48 0.64 -16.52
C PRO A 257 -20.05 1.09 -16.20
N PRO A 258 -19.68 1.47 -14.96
CA PRO A 258 -18.29 1.80 -14.67
C PRO A 258 -17.36 0.57 -14.76
N ALA A 259 -17.84 -0.64 -14.45
CA ALA A 259 -17.07 -1.86 -14.66
C ALA A 259 -16.75 -2.10 -16.15
N ARG A 260 -17.70 -1.81 -17.08
CA ARG A 260 -17.44 -1.84 -18.53
C ARG A 260 -16.36 -0.85 -18.93
N ALA A 261 -16.46 0.40 -18.49
CA ALA A 261 -15.46 1.42 -18.78
C ALA A 261 -14.07 0.99 -18.28
N LEU A 262 -13.97 0.48 -17.05
CA LEU A 262 -12.71 -0.04 -16.49
C LEU A 262 -12.18 -1.23 -17.30
N ARG A 263 -13.00 -2.27 -17.52
CA ARG A 263 -12.63 -3.47 -18.29
C ARG A 263 -12.12 -3.10 -19.68
N ASP A 264 -12.82 -2.23 -20.38
CA ASP A 264 -12.51 -1.86 -21.76
C ASP A 264 -11.21 -1.04 -21.81
N ALA A 265 -10.98 -0.13 -20.86
CA ALA A 265 -9.72 0.60 -20.75
C ALA A 265 -8.54 -0.34 -20.40
N VAL A 266 -8.74 -1.28 -19.47
CA VAL A 266 -7.74 -2.31 -19.13
C VAL A 266 -7.39 -3.16 -20.35
N ALA A 267 -8.39 -3.63 -21.09
CA ALA A 267 -8.17 -4.44 -22.29
C ALA A 267 -7.49 -3.65 -23.41
N GLN A 268 -7.87 -2.40 -23.63
CA GLN A 268 -7.21 -1.52 -24.61
C GLN A 268 -5.75 -1.24 -24.23
N ALA A 269 -5.42 -1.20 -22.93
CA ALA A 269 -4.05 -1.10 -22.45
C ALA A 269 -3.23 -2.39 -22.67
N GLY A 270 -3.85 -3.46 -23.19
CA GLY A 270 -3.24 -4.76 -23.45
C GLY A 270 -3.15 -5.67 -22.23
N LEU A 271 -3.92 -5.39 -21.17
CA LEU A 271 -3.90 -6.13 -19.92
C LEU A 271 -5.00 -7.21 -19.87
N PRO A 272 -4.84 -8.26 -19.05
CA PRO A 272 -5.85 -9.29 -18.87
C PRO A 272 -7.18 -8.74 -18.34
N THR A 273 -8.28 -9.44 -18.64
CA THR A 273 -9.60 -9.10 -18.11
C THR A 273 -9.58 -9.08 -16.57
N PRO A 274 -10.10 -8.03 -15.92
CA PRO A 274 -10.15 -7.98 -14.46
C PRO A 274 -10.88 -9.18 -13.85
N THR A 275 -10.38 -9.67 -12.72
CA THR A 275 -11.07 -10.72 -11.94
C THR A 275 -12.41 -10.16 -11.46
N GLY A 276 -13.45 -11.01 -11.45
CA GLY A 276 -14.81 -10.59 -11.08
C GLY A 276 -15.58 -9.87 -12.19
N MET A 277 -14.99 -9.75 -13.39
CA MET A 277 -15.64 -9.14 -14.55
C MET A 277 -15.83 -10.10 -15.73
N SER A 278 -16.85 -9.84 -16.54
CA SER A 278 -17.15 -10.54 -17.79
C SER A 278 -17.16 -9.57 -18.99
N TRP A 279 -17.09 -10.11 -20.21
CA TRP A 279 -17.20 -9.35 -21.46
C TRP A 279 -18.66 -9.01 -21.85
N GLY A 280 -19.64 -9.49 -21.09
CA GLY A 280 -21.04 -9.19 -21.33
C GLY A 280 -21.40 -7.74 -21.02
N TYR A 281 -22.65 -7.39 -21.32
CA TYR A 281 -23.23 -6.12 -20.91
C TYR A 281 -23.30 -6.00 -19.37
N PHE A 282 -23.67 -7.09 -18.69
CA PHE A 282 -23.54 -7.23 -17.24
C PHE A 282 -22.09 -7.59 -16.90
N ALA A 283 -21.25 -6.55 -16.85
CA ALA A 283 -19.81 -6.72 -16.73
C ALA A 283 -19.37 -7.18 -15.34
N LEU A 284 -20.10 -6.86 -14.26
CA LEU A 284 -19.77 -7.31 -12.92
C LEU A 284 -20.47 -8.64 -12.61
N ILE A 285 -19.71 -9.65 -12.17
CA ILE A 285 -20.23 -10.96 -11.82
C ILE A 285 -20.87 -10.91 -10.43
N TYR A 286 -22.06 -11.51 -10.27
CA TYR A 286 -22.70 -11.60 -8.96
C TYR A 286 -21.81 -12.30 -7.92
N GLY A 287 -21.86 -11.83 -6.68
CA GLY A 287 -21.06 -12.36 -5.58
C GLY A 287 -19.65 -11.77 -5.48
N PHE A 288 -19.25 -10.89 -6.41
CA PHE A 288 -18.03 -10.09 -6.29
C PHE A 288 -18.38 -8.70 -5.77
N ASP A 289 -17.71 -8.28 -4.69
CA ASP A 289 -17.69 -6.90 -4.28
C ASP A 289 -17.04 -6.01 -5.38
N PRO A 290 -17.70 -4.92 -5.82
CA PRO A 290 -17.21 -4.11 -6.94
C PRO A 290 -15.88 -3.39 -6.68
N ALA A 291 -15.50 -3.22 -5.41
CA ALA A 291 -14.26 -2.54 -5.03
C ALA A 291 -13.17 -3.54 -4.63
N THR A 292 -13.47 -4.53 -3.79
CA THR A 292 -12.47 -5.32 -3.07
C THR A 292 -12.22 -6.72 -3.66
N ASP A 293 -13.24 -7.36 -4.23
CA ASP A 293 -13.10 -8.67 -4.88
C ASP A 293 -12.68 -8.56 -6.34
N VAL A 294 -13.09 -7.48 -7.02
CA VAL A 294 -12.62 -7.17 -8.36
C VAL A 294 -11.15 -6.78 -8.31
N LYS A 295 -10.34 -7.37 -9.20
CA LYS A 295 -8.89 -7.11 -9.24
C LYS A 295 -8.40 -6.90 -10.66
N VAL A 296 -7.60 -5.84 -10.85
CA VAL A 296 -6.86 -5.61 -12.09
C VAL A 296 -5.46 -6.17 -11.93
N TYR A 297 -5.07 -7.07 -12.83
CA TYR A 297 -3.73 -7.65 -12.87
C TYR A 297 -2.86 -6.91 -13.90
N ASN A 298 -1.63 -6.59 -13.53
CA ASN A 298 -0.66 -5.96 -14.42
C ASN A 298 0.45 -6.96 -14.76
N ASP A 299 0.38 -7.58 -15.93
CA ASP A 299 1.43 -8.43 -16.50
C ASP A 299 2.50 -7.63 -17.28
N GLY A 300 2.36 -6.31 -17.33
CA GLY A 300 3.33 -5.39 -17.91
C GLY A 300 4.55 -5.17 -17.03
N LYS A 301 5.57 -4.51 -17.61
CA LYS A 301 6.85 -4.22 -16.94
C LYS A 301 6.82 -3.02 -15.99
N TYR A 302 5.85 -2.13 -16.17
CA TYR A 302 5.79 -0.84 -15.47
C TYR A 302 4.48 -0.72 -14.69
N PRO A 303 4.47 -0.05 -13.53
CA PRO A 303 3.22 0.22 -12.82
C PRO A 303 2.24 0.95 -13.73
N ILE A 304 0.95 0.64 -13.57
CA ILE A 304 -0.14 1.41 -14.17
C ILE A 304 -0.92 2.14 -13.09
N MET A 305 -1.56 3.25 -13.46
CA MET A 305 -2.51 3.98 -12.63
C MET A 305 -3.85 4.07 -13.36
N ILE A 306 -4.91 3.69 -12.65
CA ILE A 306 -6.29 3.74 -13.12
C ILE A 306 -6.89 5.08 -12.69
N ILE A 307 -7.35 5.86 -13.66
CA ILE A 307 -8.05 7.12 -13.43
C ILE A 307 -9.49 6.96 -13.91
N MET A 308 -10.45 7.25 -13.05
CA MET A 308 -11.87 7.16 -13.38
C MET A 308 -12.59 8.43 -12.95
N TRP A 309 -13.56 8.86 -13.74
CA TRP A 309 -14.41 10.01 -13.41
C TRP A 309 -15.76 9.92 -14.12
N THR A 310 -16.73 10.71 -13.68
CA THR A 310 -18.05 10.81 -14.31
C THR A 310 -18.27 12.21 -14.89
N ARG A 311 -19.10 12.32 -15.93
CA ARG A 311 -19.64 13.58 -16.45
C ARG A 311 -21.16 13.49 -16.58
N GLY A 312 -21.85 14.54 -16.16
CA GLY A 312 -23.32 14.57 -16.10
C GLY A 312 -23.89 13.87 -14.88
N SER A 313 -25.18 13.53 -14.94
CA SER A 313 -25.95 12.89 -13.87
C SER A 313 -27.13 12.09 -14.46
N GLY A 314 -27.79 11.30 -13.62
CA GLY A 314 -28.90 10.45 -14.00
C GLY A 314 -28.52 9.40 -15.06
N PRO A 315 -29.53 8.83 -15.74
CA PRO A 315 -29.33 7.84 -16.80
C PRO A 315 -28.38 8.25 -17.93
N SER A 316 -28.23 9.56 -18.18
CA SER A 316 -27.34 10.06 -19.23
C SER A 316 -25.89 10.21 -18.78
N MET A 317 -25.57 10.00 -17.50
CA MET A 317 -24.22 10.11 -16.95
C MET A 317 -23.23 9.24 -17.72
N VAL A 318 -22.15 9.88 -18.18
CA VAL A 318 -21.03 9.23 -18.86
C VAL A 318 -19.97 8.89 -17.82
N ILE A 319 -19.52 7.64 -17.84
CA ILE A 319 -18.40 7.17 -17.04
C ILE A 319 -17.17 7.03 -17.93
N HIS A 320 -16.05 7.53 -17.45
CA HIS A 320 -14.75 7.46 -18.11
C HIS A 320 -13.77 6.63 -17.28
N ALA A 321 -12.92 5.88 -17.97
CA ALA A 321 -11.78 5.20 -17.39
C ALA A 321 -10.55 5.41 -18.28
N LYS A 322 -9.40 5.63 -17.65
CA LYS A 322 -8.11 5.86 -18.31
C LYS A 322 -7.04 5.04 -17.61
N ILE A 323 -6.18 4.41 -18.40
CA ILE A 323 -4.98 3.71 -17.91
C ILE A 323 -3.76 4.56 -18.26
N LEU A 324 -3.01 4.91 -17.22
CA LEU A 324 -1.74 5.61 -17.31
C LEU A 324 -0.63 4.63 -16.99
N ARG A 325 0.43 4.58 -17.79
CA ARG A 325 1.64 3.80 -17.51
C ARG A 325 2.71 4.72 -16.91
N LEU A 326 3.35 4.26 -15.84
CA LEU A 326 4.37 5.00 -15.10
C LEU A 326 5.75 4.48 -15.47
N VAL A 327 6.44 5.17 -16.38
CA VAL A 327 7.71 4.69 -16.96
C VAL A 327 8.89 5.41 -16.30
N PRO A 328 9.90 4.70 -15.75
CA PRO A 328 11.12 5.30 -15.21
C PRO A 328 11.79 6.21 -16.24
N MET A 329 12.32 7.35 -15.79
CA MET A 329 13.17 8.25 -16.57
C MET A 329 14.64 7.93 -16.37
#